data_AF-A0A960AMV8-F1
#
_entry.id   AF-A0A960AMV8-F1
#
_cell.length_a   1.000
_cell.length_b   1.000
_cell.length_c   1.000
_cell.angle_alpha   90.00
_cell.angle_beta   90.00
_cell.angle_gamma   90.00
#
_symmetry.space_group_name_H-M   'P 1'
#
loop_
_entity.id
_entity.type
_entity.pdbx_description
1 polymer ?
#
loop_
_entity_poly.entity_id
_entity_poly.type
_entity_poly.pdbx_seq_one_letter_code
_entity_poly.pdbx_strand_id
1 'polypeptide(L)'
;MKMIAAAIAVVGVTAGSVAWSQTPQQTPAAQSKTEPGAPWPTMRHDLRNTGASEIRGLDPGTKPWSFQTGKGIFSTPVIAADGTIYVGSADHNLYGLSEEGEEVWRFETGEIIDTAPALLDDDTLIIGSGDENMYKVSTDPAIPSHQRVVWTFKPTLPTVEGQLVNWWEGSPNVGPDGVIYQGNTGGGAYAVNPDGTEKWAYQ
;
A
#
# COMPACT_ATOMS: atom_id res chain seq x y z
N MET A 1 -82.93 -24.67 15.43
CA MET A 1 -81.51 -25.02 15.22
C MET A 1 -81.15 -24.59 13.80
N LYS A 2 -80.48 -23.44 13.65
CA LYS A 2 -80.17 -22.83 12.35
C LYS A 2 -78.75 -23.23 11.93
N MET A 3 -78.62 -23.75 10.71
CA MET A 3 -77.34 -23.95 10.00
C MET A 3 -76.75 -22.58 9.66
N ILE A 4 -75.42 -22.44 9.69
CA ILE A 4 -74.72 -21.38 8.96
C ILE A 4 -73.45 -21.96 8.32
N ALA A 5 -73.39 -21.80 7.00
CA ALA A 5 -72.24 -22.04 6.13
C ALA A 5 -71.35 -20.78 6.04
N ALA A 6 -70.11 -21.00 5.63
CA ALA A 6 -68.98 -20.08 5.62
C ALA A 6 -69.10 -18.88 4.67
N ALA A 7 -68.34 -17.82 4.99
CA ALA A 7 -67.89 -16.81 4.03
C ALA A 7 -66.36 -16.69 4.10
N ILE A 8 -65.71 -16.78 2.94
CA ILE A 8 -64.28 -16.57 2.73
C ILE A 8 -64.05 -15.07 2.56
N ALA A 9 -63.12 -14.49 3.31
CA ALA A 9 -62.62 -13.14 3.07
C ALA A 9 -61.21 -13.20 2.49
N VAL A 10 -61.03 -12.67 1.30
CA VAL A 10 -59.72 -12.44 0.68
C VAL A 10 -59.19 -11.11 1.22
N VAL A 11 -58.03 -11.15 1.89
CA VAL A 11 -57.33 -9.95 2.34
C VAL A 11 -56.34 -9.53 1.24
N GLY A 12 -56.56 -8.35 0.67
CA GLY A 12 -55.65 -7.74 -0.29
C GLY A 12 -54.39 -7.22 0.39
N VAL A 13 -53.23 -7.46 -0.24
CA VAL A 13 -51.95 -6.90 0.19
C VAL A 13 -51.74 -5.56 -0.53
N THR A 14 -51.69 -4.47 0.22
CA THR A 14 -51.23 -3.17 -0.30
C THR A 14 -49.71 -3.11 -0.20
N ALA A 15 -49.03 -2.99 -1.34
CA ALA A 15 -47.59 -2.76 -1.39
C ALA A 15 -47.27 -1.34 -0.88
N GLY A 16 -46.62 -1.25 0.28
CA GLY A 16 -45.99 -0.02 0.72
C GLY A 16 -44.69 0.21 -0.06
N SER A 17 -44.58 1.35 -0.74
CA SER A 17 -43.33 1.75 -1.41
C SER A 17 -42.29 2.11 -0.35
N VAL A 18 -41.22 1.32 -0.27
CA VAL A 18 -40.02 1.67 0.50
C VAL A 18 -39.26 2.73 -0.30
N ALA A 19 -39.20 3.95 0.21
CA ALA A 19 -38.40 5.02 -0.36
C ALA A 19 -36.93 4.77 -0.02
N TRP A 20 -36.15 4.29 -0.98
CA TRP A 20 -34.69 4.26 -0.90
C TRP A 20 -34.14 5.64 -1.28
N SER A 21 -34.09 6.57 -0.34
CA SER A 21 -33.35 7.83 -0.54
C SER A 21 -32.67 8.27 0.74
N GLN A 22 -31.62 7.57 1.11
CA GLN A 22 -30.54 8.12 1.92
C GLN A 22 -29.27 7.79 1.14
N THR A 23 -28.69 8.77 0.46
CA THR A 23 -27.30 8.67 0.02
C THR A 23 -26.50 8.37 1.29
N PRO A 24 -25.73 7.26 1.37
CA PRO A 24 -24.93 6.98 2.56
C PRO A 24 -24.09 8.22 2.84
N GLN A 25 -24.23 8.77 4.05
CA GLN A 25 -23.34 9.83 4.50
C GLN A 25 -21.92 9.27 4.40
N GLN A 26 -21.11 9.84 3.51
CA GLN A 26 -19.70 9.45 3.41
C GLN A 26 -19.06 9.83 4.75
N THR A 27 -18.88 8.84 5.63
CA THR A 27 -17.94 8.97 6.74
C THR A 27 -16.61 9.39 6.11
N PRO A 28 -15.94 10.45 6.57
CA PRO A 28 -14.59 10.75 6.11
C PRO A 28 -13.78 9.47 6.25
N ALA A 29 -13.25 8.96 5.15
CA ALA A 29 -12.43 7.76 5.19
C ALA A 29 -11.27 8.05 6.15
N ALA A 30 -10.96 7.13 7.06
CA ALA A 30 -9.74 7.23 7.82
C ALA A 30 -8.58 7.40 6.82
N GLN A 31 -7.73 8.38 7.04
CA GLN A 31 -6.58 8.66 6.17
C GLN A 31 -5.42 7.76 6.58
N SER A 32 -4.64 7.27 5.61
CA SER A 32 -3.37 6.62 5.92
C SER A 32 -2.43 7.62 6.57
N LYS A 33 -1.50 7.13 7.38
CA LYS A 33 -0.35 7.89 7.85
C LYS A 33 0.74 7.96 6.76
N THR A 34 0.32 8.23 5.53
CA THR A 34 1.19 8.45 4.37
C THR A 34 1.57 9.92 4.24
N GLU A 35 2.63 10.20 3.48
CA GLU A 35 3.13 11.56 3.24
C GLU A 35 2.01 12.53 2.80
N PRO A 36 1.79 13.64 3.52
CA PRO A 36 0.80 14.65 3.14
C PRO A 36 1.18 15.36 1.84
N GLY A 37 0.25 15.45 0.91
CA GLY A 37 0.46 16.16 -0.37
C GLY A 37 1.16 15.34 -1.45
N ALA A 38 1.64 14.14 -1.12
CA ALA A 38 2.17 13.19 -2.10
C ALA A 38 1.07 12.79 -3.10
N PRO A 39 1.29 12.94 -4.42
CA PRO A 39 0.28 12.62 -5.43
C PRO A 39 0.08 11.12 -5.61
N TRP A 40 1.02 10.27 -5.17
CA TRP A 40 0.89 8.82 -5.22
C TRP A 40 1.72 8.13 -4.12
N PRO A 41 1.29 8.16 -2.85
CA PRO A 41 2.14 7.77 -1.72
C PRO A 41 2.28 6.26 -1.49
N THR A 42 1.40 5.44 -2.06
CA THR A 42 1.37 4.00 -1.78
C THR A 42 0.78 3.21 -2.95
N MET A 43 0.90 1.88 -2.87
CA MET A 43 0.24 0.95 -3.79
C MET A 43 -1.23 1.33 -3.98
N ARG A 44 -1.66 1.46 -5.24
CA ARG A 44 -3.04 1.81 -5.58
C ARG A 44 -3.54 3.13 -4.94
N HIS A 45 -2.64 4.10 -4.75
CA HIS A 45 -2.89 5.50 -4.39
C HIS A 45 -3.38 5.77 -2.96
N ASP A 46 -4.41 5.07 -2.47
CA ASP A 46 -5.04 5.34 -1.17
C ASP A 46 -5.31 4.07 -0.35
N LEU A 47 -5.72 4.22 0.93
CA LEU A 47 -6.05 3.09 1.80
C LEU A 47 -7.17 2.17 1.28
N ARG A 48 -7.98 2.66 0.35
CA ARG A 48 -9.05 1.88 -0.26
C ARG A 48 -8.56 1.14 -1.50
N ASN A 49 -7.29 1.28 -1.84
CA ASN A 49 -6.65 0.73 -3.03
C ASN A 49 -7.40 1.11 -4.31
N THR A 50 -7.87 2.36 -4.43
CA THR A 50 -8.69 2.77 -5.58
C THR A 50 -7.93 2.74 -6.90
N GLY A 51 -6.62 2.96 -6.88
CA GLY A 51 -5.78 3.11 -8.07
C GLY A 51 -6.20 4.29 -8.96
N ALA A 52 -6.94 5.25 -8.42
CA ALA A 52 -7.48 6.39 -9.15
C ALA A 52 -6.71 7.66 -8.79
N SER A 53 -6.06 8.28 -9.77
CA SER A 53 -5.47 9.60 -9.61
C SER A 53 -6.52 10.70 -9.77
N GLU A 54 -6.40 11.76 -8.97
CA GLU A 54 -7.13 13.00 -9.19
C GLU A 54 -6.47 13.87 -10.29
N ILE A 55 -5.23 13.55 -10.67
CA ILE A 55 -4.50 14.22 -11.74
C ILE A 55 -5.14 13.84 -13.07
N ARG A 56 -5.78 14.83 -13.70
CA ARG A 56 -6.24 14.69 -15.08
C ARG A 56 -5.03 14.81 -15.99
N GLY A 57 -4.72 13.75 -16.73
CA GLY A 57 -3.65 13.76 -17.72
C GLY A 57 -3.82 14.91 -18.71
N LEU A 58 -2.98 15.93 -18.57
CA LEU A 58 -2.86 17.04 -19.49
C LEU A 58 -1.37 17.20 -19.77
N ASP A 59 -0.93 16.85 -20.97
CA ASP A 59 -0.24 17.79 -21.87
C ASP A 59 0.32 17.07 -23.13
N PRO A 60 -0.09 17.46 -24.36
CA PRO A 60 0.57 17.04 -25.60
C PRO A 60 2.03 17.52 -25.76
N GLY A 61 2.55 18.33 -24.83
CA GLY A 61 3.93 18.85 -24.80
C GLY A 61 4.89 18.19 -23.80
N THR A 62 4.44 17.24 -22.97
CA THR A 62 5.31 16.56 -22.00
C THR A 62 6.43 15.81 -22.74
N LYS A 63 7.68 16.03 -22.32
CA LYS A 63 8.82 15.25 -22.81
C LYS A 63 9.00 14.05 -21.87
N PRO A 64 8.56 12.84 -22.25
CA PRO A 64 8.80 11.68 -21.41
C PRO A 64 10.31 11.43 -21.33
N TRP A 65 10.77 11.06 -20.14
CA TRP A 65 12.11 10.57 -19.90
C TRP A 65 12.07 9.06 -19.65
N SER A 66 13.25 8.44 -19.62
CA SER A 66 13.42 7.05 -19.26
C SER A 66 14.65 6.89 -18.39
N PHE A 67 14.53 6.08 -17.35
CA PHE A 67 15.64 5.68 -16.49
C PHE A 67 15.85 4.16 -16.63
N GLN A 68 17.10 3.73 -16.85
CA GLN A 68 17.44 2.32 -17.02
C GLN A 68 17.91 1.72 -15.69
N THR A 69 17.14 0.80 -15.14
CA THR A 69 17.54 -0.05 -14.01
C THR A 69 18.43 -1.20 -14.49
N GLY A 70 19.12 -1.87 -13.56
CA GLY A 70 19.98 -3.02 -13.84
C GLY A 70 19.20 -4.31 -14.16
N LYS A 71 17.99 -4.47 -13.62
CA LYS A 71 17.08 -5.60 -13.89
C LYS A 71 15.61 -5.12 -13.95
N GLY A 72 14.67 -6.07 -14.07
CA GLY A 72 13.24 -5.79 -14.20
C GLY A 72 12.63 -5.08 -13.00
N ILE A 73 11.60 -4.28 -13.27
CA ILE A 73 10.78 -3.60 -12.26
C ILE A 73 9.46 -4.38 -12.13
N PHE A 74 9.18 -4.86 -10.92
CA PHE A 74 7.90 -5.50 -10.57
C PHE A 74 7.06 -4.63 -9.61
N SER A 75 7.69 -3.61 -9.03
CA SER A 75 7.07 -2.67 -8.09
C SER A 75 6.21 -1.62 -8.80
N THR A 76 5.24 -1.08 -8.08
CA THR A 76 4.56 0.16 -8.49
C THR A 76 5.34 1.35 -7.94
N PRO A 77 5.69 2.37 -8.74
CA PRO A 77 6.35 3.55 -8.22
C PRO A 77 5.43 4.36 -7.30
N VAL A 78 6.02 5.06 -6.35
CA VAL A 78 5.35 6.09 -5.54
C VAL A 78 5.97 7.45 -5.82
N ILE A 79 5.19 8.51 -5.60
CA ILE A 79 5.58 9.89 -5.88
C ILE A 79 5.37 10.71 -4.61
N ALA A 80 6.44 11.32 -4.11
CA ALA A 80 6.46 12.20 -2.94
C ALA A 80 5.89 13.59 -3.23
N ALA A 81 5.63 14.37 -2.18
CA ALA A 81 5.07 15.71 -2.32
C ALA A 81 6.03 16.69 -3.04
N ASP A 82 7.33 16.42 -2.99
CA ASP A 82 8.37 17.19 -3.69
C ASP A 82 8.61 16.76 -5.14
N GLY A 83 7.86 15.77 -5.63
CA GLY A 83 7.99 15.23 -6.99
C GLY A 83 8.97 14.08 -7.13
N THR A 84 9.71 13.70 -6.07
CA THR A 84 10.63 12.57 -6.12
C THR A 84 9.87 11.25 -6.32
N ILE A 85 10.35 10.44 -7.25
CA ILE A 85 9.76 9.15 -7.61
C ILE A 85 10.58 8.03 -7.00
N TYR A 86 9.94 7.14 -6.24
CA TYR A 86 10.60 5.97 -5.66
C TYR A 86 10.11 4.67 -6.27
N VAL A 87 11.05 3.81 -6.66
CA VAL A 87 10.75 2.53 -7.31
C VAL A 87 11.78 1.46 -6.99
N GLY A 88 11.31 0.27 -6.60
CA GLY A 88 12.15 -0.90 -6.32
C GLY A 88 12.42 -1.74 -7.56
N SER A 89 13.60 -2.35 -7.64
CA SER A 89 14.05 -3.16 -8.77
C SER A 89 14.55 -4.55 -8.36
N ALA A 90 14.50 -5.49 -9.31
CA ALA A 90 15.11 -6.80 -9.21
C ALA A 90 16.65 -6.78 -9.15
N ASP A 91 17.28 -5.63 -9.39
CA ASP A 91 18.72 -5.44 -9.20
C ASP A 91 19.11 -5.09 -7.75
N HIS A 92 18.15 -5.21 -6.82
CA HIS A 92 18.31 -4.98 -5.39
C HIS A 92 18.40 -3.51 -5.00
N ASN A 93 18.09 -2.59 -5.92
CA ASN A 93 18.08 -1.16 -5.61
C ASN A 93 16.66 -0.62 -5.51
N LEU A 94 16.46 0.22 -4.49
CA LEU A 94 15.43 1.25 -4.46
C LEU A 94 16.04 2.51 -5.06
N TYR A 95 15.43 3.02 -6.12
CA TYR A 95 15.83 4.25 -6.78
C TYR A 95 14.95 5.40 -6.31
N GLY A 96 15.57 6.55 -6.01
CA GLY A 96 14.92 7.86 -5.97
C GLY A 96 15.27 8.63 -7.23
N LEU A 97 14.26 9.07 -7.98
CA LEU A 97 14.41 9.78 -9.26
C LEU A 97 13.78 11.17 -9.19
N SER A 98 14.38 12.16 -9.85
CA SER A 98 13.78 13.49 -10.02
C SER A 98 12.61 13.49 -11.01
N GLU A 99 11.90 14.61 -11.11
CA GLU A 99 10.84 14.82 -12.11
C GLU A 99 11.36 14.74 -13.56
N GLU A 100 12.66 14.94 -13.78
CA GLU A 100 13.36 14.82 -15.07
C GLU A 100 13.92 13.41 -15.32
N GLY A 101 13.78 12.48 -14.37
CA GLY A 101 14.25 11.10 -14.49
C GLY A 101 15.71 10.87 -14.13
N GLU A 102 16.34 11.82 -13.44
CA GLU A 102 17.71 11.69 -12.95
C GLU A 102 17.74 10.96 -11.60
N GLU A 103 18.69 10.06 -11.38
CA GLU A 103 18.88 9.42 -10.07
C GLU A 103 19.37 10.44 -9.04
N VAL A 104 18.53 10.74 -8.04
CA VAL A 104 18.91 11.62 -6.93
C VAL A 104 19.58 10.84 -5.81
N TRP A 105 19.17 9.58 -5.59
CA TRP A 105 19.86 8.64 -4.71
C TRP A 105 19.40 7.20 -4.99
N ARG A 106 20.14 6.23 -4.43
CA ARG A 106 19.73 4.81 -4.37
C ARG A 106 20.01 4.18 -3.01
N PHE A 107 19.26 3.14 -2.68
CA PHE A 107 19.48 2.27 -1.51
C PHE A 107 19.52 0.82 -1.97
N GLU A 108 20.52 0.06 -1.53
CA GLU A 108 20.76 -1.32 -1.94
C GLU A 108 20.36 -2.29 -0.81
N THR A 109 19.56 -3.30 -1.16
CA THR A 109 19.21 -4.45 -0.32
C THR A 109 20.01 -5.69 -0.71
N GLY A 110 19.90 -6.77 0.07
CA GLY A 110 20.61 -8.02 -0.23
C GLY A 110 20.04 -8.79 -1.42
N GLU A 111 18.79 -8.54 -1.77
CA GLU A 111 18.02 -9.23 -2.80
C GLU A 111 16.97 -8.29 -3.42
N ILE A 112 16.19 -8.79 -4.38
CA ILE A 112 15.12 -8.09 -5.09
C ILE A 112 14.22 -7.22 -4.20
N ILE A 113 13.83 -6.05 -4.73
CA ILE A 113 12.73 -5.22 -4.23
C ILE A 113 11.61 -5.24 -5.28
N ASP A 114 10.64 -6.10 -5.10
CA ASP A 114 9.46 -6.25 -5.98
C ASP A 114 8.17 -5.69 -5.37
N THR A 115 8.26 -5.10 -4.19
CA THR A 115 7.14 -4.45 -3.50
C THR A 115 7.01 -2.99 -3.90
N ALA A 116 5.77 -2.49 -3.97
CA ALA A 116 5.55 -1.05 -4.05
C ALA A 116 5.93 -0.41 -2.71
N PRO A 117 6.73 0.68 -2.68
CA PRO A 117 7.01 1.38 -1.43
C PRO A 117 5.74 1.99 -0.81
N ALA A 118 5.81 2.34 0.48
CA ALA A 118 4.83 3.22 1.12
C ALA A 118 5.56 4.42 1.73
N LEU A 119 5.24 5.64 1.26
CA LEU A 119 5.75 6.90 1.79
C LEU A 119 5.00 7.29 3.06
N LEU A 120 5.73 7.57 4.13
CA LEU A 120 5.20 7.95 5.43
C LEU A 120 5.25 9.47 5.64
N ASP A 121 4.47 9.97 6.61
CA ASP A 121 4.42 11.37 7.01
C ASP A 121 5.64 11.88 7.82
N ASP A 122 6.72 11.09 7.87
CA ASP A 122 7.93 11.36 8.66
C ASP A 122 9.22 11.29 7.82
N ASP A 123 9.13 11.58 6.52
CA ASP A 123 10.26 11.59 5.57
C ASP A 123 10.98 10.23 5.48
N THR A 124 10.16 9.16 5.50
CA THR A 124 10.63 7.80 5.34
C THR A 124 9.72 6.99 4.42
N LEU A 125 10.22 5.83 4.01
CA LEU A 125 9.49 4.86 3.23
C LEU A 125 9.63 3.45 3.82
N ILE A 126 8.61 2.64 3.61
CA ILE A 126 8.62 1.21 3.91
C ILE A 126 8.74 0.42 2.61
N ILE A 127 9.63 -0.58 2.60
CA ILE A 127 9.78 -1.56 1.52
C ILE A 127 9.95 -2.97 2.08
N GLY A 128 9.54 -3.97 1.31
CA GLY A 128 9.93 -5.36 1.48
C GLY A 128 10.99 -5.77 0.47
N SER A 129 11.91 -6.64 0.89
CA SER A 129 12.91 -7.26 0.02
C SER A 129 12.90 -8.79 0.13
N GLY A 130 13.40 -9.43 -0.94
CA GLY A 130 13.75 -10.85 -0.95
C GLY A 130 14.89 -11.25 -0.01
N ASP A 131 15.52 -10.30 0.68
CA ASP A 131 16.58 -10.61 1.66
C ASP A 131 16.04 -10.94 3.06
N GLU A 132 14.73 -11.20 3.14
CA GLU A 132 13.97 -11.47 4.36
C GLU A 132 13.89 -10.27 5.33
N ASN A 133 14.11 -9.04 4.84
CA ASN A 133 13.89 -7.83 5.62
C ASN A 133 12.80 -6.94 5.02
N MET A 134 11.97 -6.42 5.92
CA MET A 134 11.24 -5.18 5.73
C MET A 134 12.15 -4.05 6.21
N TYR A 135 12.24 -2.98 5.44
CA TYR A 135 13.05 -1.82 5.78
C TYR A 135 12.17 -0.59 5.97
N LYS A 136 12.51 0.21 6.98
CA LYS A 136 12.20 1.64 7.01
C LYS A 136 13.46 2.40 6.64
N VAL A 137 13.39 3.22 5.60
CA VAL A 137 14.53 4.02 5.14
C VAL A 137 14.15 5.48 4.99
N SER A 138 15.09 6.39 5.27
CA SER A 138 14.89 7.82 5.10
C SER A 138 14.95 8.25 3.64
N THR A 139 14.06 9.16 3.27
CA THR A 139 14.02 9.81 1.95
C THR A 139 14.98 10.99 1.84
N ASP A 140 15.54 11.49 2.95
CA ASP A 140 16.41 12.67 2.99
C ASP A 140 17.61 12.50 2.03
N PRO A 141 17.73 13.33 0.98
CA PRO A 141 18.83 13.24 0.03
C PRO A 141 20.20 13.50 0.68
N ALA A 142 20.26 14.18 1.82
CA ALA A 142 21.50 14.46 2.55
C ALA A 142 22.08 13.22 3.26
N ILE A 143 21.28 12.17 3.49
CA ILE A 143 21.73 10.95 4.16
C ILE A 143 22.45 10.03 3.15
N PRO A 144 23.70 9.60 3.39
CA PRO A 144 24.40 8.65 2.52
C PRO A 144 23.65 7.31 2.42
N SER A 145 23.69 6.66 1.26
CA SER A 145 22.96 5.41 0.98
C SER A 145 23.05 4.35 2.09
N HIS A 146 24.26 4.10 2.60
CA HIS A 146 24.54 3.12 3.65
C HIS A 146 24.06 3.50 5.06
N GLN A 147 23.51 4.72 5.24
CA GLN A 147 23.01 5.25 6.52
C GLN A 147 21.51 5.54 6.48
N ARG A 148 20.83 5.24 5.37
CA ARG A 148 19.39 5.53 5.20
C ARG A 148 18.49 4.66 6.05
N VAL A 149 18.95 3.48 6.48
CA VAL A 149 18.15 2.53 7.27
C VAL A 149 17.84 3.13 8.64
N VAL A 150 16.55 3.30 8.92
CA VAL A 150 16.03 3.68 10.23
C VAL A 150 15.88 2.43 11.10
N TRP A 151 15.23 1.39 10.55
CA TRP A 151 15.17 0.06 11.16
C TRP A 151 14.95 -1.02 10.10
N THR A 152 15.22 -2.26 10.49
CA THR A 152 14.86 -3.46 9.74
C THR A 152 13.98 -4.36 10.60
N PHE A 153 13.07 -5.09 9.94
CA PHE A 153 12.23 -6.09 10.58
C PHE A 153 12.33 -7.41 9.82
N LYS A 154 12.61 -8.49 10.55
CA LYS A 154 12.66 -9.85 10.02
C LYS A 154 11.41 -10.62 10.41
N PRO A 155 10.91 -11.53 9.55
CA PRO A 155 9.81 -12.41 9.91
C PRO A 155 10.12 -13.20 11.19
N THR A 156 9.16 -13.27 12.10
CA THR A 156 9.30 -13.96 13.39
C THR A 156 8.64 -15.33 13.41
N LEU A 157 7.75 -15.62 12.45
CA LEU A 157 7.12 -16.92 12.28
C LEU A 157 7.97 -17.83 11.38
N PRO A 158 7.94 -19.16 11.60
CA PRO A 158 8.61 -20.10 10.72
C PRO A 158 7.93 -20.12 9.34
N THR A 159 8.68 -20.48 8.30
CA THR A 159 8.12 -20.71 6.97
C THR A 159 7.15 -21.91 6.97
N VAL A 160 5.95 -21.75 6.39
CA VAL A 160 4.96 -22.84 6.24
C VAL A 160 5.51 -23.95 5.34
N GLU A 161 5.14 -25.20 5.63
CA GLU A 161 5.50 -26.36 4.80
C GLU A 161 5.14 -26.11 3.32
N GLY A 162 6.13 -26.30 2.44
CA GLY A 162 6.00 -26.12 1.00
C GLY A 162 6.40 -24.74 0.47
N GLN A 163 6.61 -23.74 1.34
CA GLN A 163 7.20 -22.45 0.93
C GLN A 163 8.73 -22.56 0.88
N LEU A 164 9.33 -22.01 -0.19
CA LEU A 164 10.77 -22.14 -0.46
C LEU A 164 11.60 -20.97 0.06
N VAL A 165 10.96 -19.84 0.34
CA VAL A 165 11.57 -18.56 0.69
C VAL A 165 10.74 -17.83 1.75
N ASN A 166 11.35 -16.87 2.45
CA ASN A 166 10.71 -16.07 3.50
C ASN A 166 10.74 -14.57 3.18
N TRP A 167 10.52 -14.24 1.90
CA TRP A 167 10.67 -12.92 1.31
C TRP A 167 9.48 -12.00 1.61
N TRP A 168 9.75 -10.69 1.71
CA TRP A 168 8.69 -9.69 1.82
C TRP A 168 8.22 -9.25 0.44
N GLU A 169 7.28 -10.00 -0.16
CA GLU A 169 6.69 -9.69 -1.49
C GLU A 169 5.31 -8.99 -1.40
N GLY A 170 4.67 -8.98 -0.23
CA GLY A 170 3.45 -8.18 -0.04
C GLY A 170 3.80 -6.70 0.00
N SER A 171 3.04 -5.82 -0.67
CA SER A 171 3.27 -4.38 -0.54
C SER A 171 2.79 -3.87 0.84
N PRO A 172 3.56 -3.03 1.54
CA PRO A 172 3.20 -2.49 2.84
C PRO A 172 1.94 -1.62 2.75
N ASN A 173 1.03 -1.79 3.72
CA ASN A 173 -0.14 -0.94 3.93
C ASN A 173 -0.01 -0.26 5.29
N VAL A 174 -0.26 1.05 5.37
CA VAL A 174 0.02 1.83 6.59
C VAL A 174 -1.29 2.31 7.21
N GLY A 175 -1.59 1.88 8.43
CA GLY A 175 -2.76 2.32 9.17
C GLY A 175 -2.72 3.81 9.55
N PRO A 176 -3.85 4.42 9.93
CA PRO A 176 -3.88 5.78 10.47
C PRO A 176 -3.04 5.96 11.75
N ASP A 177 -2.80 4.88 12.49
CA ASP A 177 -1.92 4.81 13.66
C ASP A 177 -0.43 4.60 13.30
N GLY A 178 -0.11 4.55 12.00
CA GLY A 178 1.23 4.30 11.48
C GLY A 178 1.66 2.84 11.48
N VAL A 179 0.78 1.92 11.88
CA VAL A 179 1.11 0.49 11.89
C VAL A 179 1.23 0.00 10.45
N ILE A 180 2.31 -0.71 10.19
CA ILE A 180 2.62 -1.31 8.90
C ILE A 180 2.05 -2.72 8.87
N TYR A 181 1.25 -3.01 7.85
CA TYR A 181 0.72 -4.34 7.56
C TYR A 181 1.37 -4.88 6.29
N GLN A 182 2.00 -6.05 6.39
CA GLN A 182 2.68 -6.66 5.25
C GLN A 182 2.65 -8.18 5.35
N GLY A 183 2.38 -8.84 4.23
CA GLY A 183 2.49 -10.29 4.09
C GLY A 183 3.87 -10.68 3.58
N ASN A 184 4.27 -11.91 3.87
CA ASN A 184 5.51 -12.48 3.34
C ASN A 184 5.25 -13.85 2.68
N THR A 185 6.19 -14.31 1.86
CA THR A 185 6.08 -15.59 1.14
C THR A 185 6.25 -16.80 2.05
N GLY A 186 6.74 -16.60 3.27
CA GLY A 186 6.75 -17.61 4.32
C GLY A 186 5.36 -18.02 4.82
N GLY A 187 4.29 -17.35 4.34
CA GLY A 187 2.90 -17.62 4.70
C GLY A 187 2.40 -16.80 5.89
N GLY A 188 3.18 -15.83 6.37
CA GLY A 188 2.81 -14.95 7.47
C GLY A 188 2.21 -13.63 7.01
N ALA A 189 1.31 -13.09 7.82
CA ALA A 189 0.85 -11.71 7.80
C ALA A 189 1.29 -11.02 9.09
N TYR A 190 1.89 -9.83 8.96
CA TYR A 190 2.49 -9.11 10.07
C TYR A 190 1.86 -7.73 10.23
N ALA A 191 1.74 -7.30 11.47
CA ALA A 191 1.61 -5.90 11.84
C ALA A 191 2.85 -5.46 12.62
N VAL A 192 3.49 -4.38 12.17
CA VAL A 192 4.71 -3.81 12.75
C VAL A 192 4.40 -2.38 13.19
N ASN A 193 4.79 -2.03 14.42
CA ASN A 193 4.65 -0.69 14.95
C ASN A 193 5.58 0.30 14.20
N PRO A 194 5.30 1.62 14.22
CA PRO A 194 6.15 2.62 13.56
C PRO A 194 7.63 2.61 13.96
N ASP A 195 7.93 2.11 15.17
CA ASP A 195 9.28 1.98 15.72
C ASP A 195 10.02 0.69 15.29
N GLY A 196 9.39 -0.14 14.46
CA GLY A 196 9.95 -1.39 13.96
C GLY A 196 9.73 -2.60 14.86
N THR A 197 9.00 -2.45 15.97
CA THR A 197 8.65 -3.60 16.84
C THR A 197 7.42 -4.35 16.32
N GLU A 198 7.39 -5.67 16.52
CA GLU A 198 6.20 -6.46 16.17
C GLU A 198 4.99 -6.02 17.00
N LYS A 199 3.86 -5.76 16.34
CA LYS A 199 2.55 -5.59 16.98
C LYS A 199 1.84 -6.93 17.10
N TRP A 200 1.83 -7.71 16.02
CA TRP A 200 1.40 -9.11 15.98
C TRP A 200 1.85 -9.78 14.68
N ALA A 201 1.85 -11.12 14.68
CA ALA A 201 1.99 -11.94 13.50
C ALA A 201 0.87 -12.99 13.44
N TYR A 202 0.44 -13.36 12.23
CA TYR A 202 -0.59 -14.37 11.97
C TYR A 202 -0.13 -15.28 10.83
N GLN A 203 -0.42 -16.58 10.95
CA GLN A 203 -0.10 -17.62 9.97
C GLN A 203 -1.20 -18.68 9.96
#